data_AF-A0AAU5QSH7-F1
#
_entry.id   AF-A0AAU5QSH7-F1
#
_cell.length_a   1.000
_cell.length_b   1.000
_cell.length_c   1.000
_cell.angle_alpha   90.00
_cell.angle_beta   90.00
_cell.angle_gamma   90.00
#
_symmetry.space_group_name_H-M   'P 1'
#
loop_
_entity.id
_entity.type
_entity.pdbx_description
1 polymer ?
#
loop_
_entity_poly.entity_id
_entity_poly.type
_entity_poly.pdbx_seq_one_letter_code
_entity_poly.pdbx_strand_id
1 'polypeptide(L)'
;MTLIQQQPLFRAEVASYPSGHPEPGRSVLGTFVSPYAARAMRWLCVQAVFIANGLNPDPDVPWSAGLISIDARSTLDLDLGDAPARLRAWVADEDARHPIVQDLKAGQSFRLDVADWSGRYELTAWPWHSHEPGYGIPWPPSPIGRALVRR
;
A
#
# COMPACT_ATOMS: atom_id res chain seq x y z
N MET A 1 19.28 26.44 26.39
CA MET A 1 17.98 26.12 25.76
C MET A 1 18.19 24.96 24.80
N THR A 2 17.84 23.74 25.22
CA THR A 2 18.01 22.54 24.39
C THR A 2 16.78 22.41 23.49
N LEU A 3 16.97 22.59 22.18
CA LEU A 3 15.94 22.28 21.19
C LEU A 3 15.65 20.78 21.25
N ILE A 4 14.47 20.40 21.73
CA ILE A 4 13.98 19.04 21.59
C ILE A 4 13.72 18.85 20.09
N GLN A 5 14.66 18.24 19.37
CA GLN A 5 14.38 17.77 18.02
C GLN A 5 13.32 16.68 18.15
N GLN A 6 12.10 16.97 17.70
CA GLN A 6 11.08 15.95 17.55
C GLN A 6 11.57 14.94 16.51
N GLN A 7 11.74 13.68 16.91
CA GLN A 7 12.07 12.62 15.97
C GLN A 7 10.89 12.46 14.98
N PRO A 8 11.15 12.39 13.67
CA PRO A 8 10.09 12.17 12.70
C PRO A 8 9.42 10.81 12.96
N LEU A 9 8.09 10.80 13.02
CA LEU A 9 7.34 9.55 12.95
C LEU A 9 7.23 9.14 11.48
N PHE A 10 6.87 7.89 11.24
CA PHE A 10 6.60 7.36 9.91
C PHE A 10 5.19 6.78 9.94
N ARG A 11 4.33 7.26 9.05
CA ARG A 11 3.01 6.70 8.84
C ARG A 11 3.04 5.81 7.61
N ALA A 12 2.43 4.64 7.73
CA ALA A 12 2.16 3.73 6.66
C ALA A 12 0.65 3.54 6.51
N GLU A 13 0.20 3.36 5.28
CA GLU A 13 -1.21 3.20 4.95
C GLU A 13 -1.38 2.26 3.77
N VAL A 14 -2.46 1.48 3.82
CA VAL A 14 -2.89 0.61 2.74
C VAL A 14 -4.29 1.03 2.36
N ALA A 15 -4.52 1.25 1.07
CA ALA A 15 -5.83 1.57 0.53
C ALA A 15 -6.19 0.69 -0.67
N SER A 16 -7.48 0.46 -0.88
CA SER A 16 -8.02 -0.17 -2.07
C SER A 16 -8.92 0.79 -2.86
N TYR A 17 -8.95 0.55 -4.17
CA TYR A 17 -9.79 1.20 -5.15
C TYR A 17 -10.50 0.07 -5.93
N PRO A 18 -11.73 -0.30 -5.54
CA PRO A 18 -12.42 -1.43 -6.17
C PRO A 18 -12.75 -1.11 -7.64
N SER A 19 -12.56 -2.10 -8.51
CA SER A 19 -12.98 -2.04 -9.91
C SER A 19 -14.50 -2.23 -10.02
N GLY A 20 -15.13 -1.63 -11.04
CA GLY A 20 -16.54 -1.88 -11.37
C GLY A 20 -17.59 -1.04 -10.61
N HIS A 21 -17.18 -0.16 -9.70
CA HIS A 21 -18.09 0.83 -9.08
C HIS A 21 -18.11 2.14 -9.88
N PRO A 22 -19.28 2.77 -10.10
CA PRO A 22 -19.41 4.02 -10.86
C PRO A 22 -18.68 5.20 -10.22
N GLU A 23 -18.45 5.13 -8.90
CA GLU A 23 -17.54 6.00 -8.17
C GLU A 23 -16.54 5.09 -7.43
N PRO A 24 -15.30 4.89 -7.93
CA PRO A 24 -14.31 4.08 -7.21
C PRO A 24 -13.87 4.84 -5.96
N GLY A 25 -14.62 4.64 -4.87
CA GLY A 25 -14.32 5.19 -3.56
C GLY A 25 -13.06 4.55 -3.00
N ARG A 26 -12.09 5.37 -2.59
CA ARG A 26 -10.91 4.93 -1.87
C ARG A 26 -11.31 4.39 -0.51
N SER A 27 -10.94 3.15 -0.19
CA SER A 27 -11.13 2.56 1.12
C SER A 27 -9.79 2.30 1.80
N VAL A 28 -9.60 2.84 3.01
CA VAL A 28 -8.39 2.57 3.80
C VAL A 28 -8.54 1.21 4.47
N LEU A 29 -7.67 0.28 4.13
CA LEU A 29 -7.64 -1.08 4.69
C LEU A 29 -6.89 -1.13 6.02
N GLY A 30 -5.94 -0.21 6.24
CA GLY A 30 -5.21 -0.11 7.49
C GLY A 30 -4.25 1.06 7.52
N THR A 31 -3.88 1.47 8.73
CA THR A 31 -2.84 2.47 8.99
C THR A 31 -1.91 2.01 10.11
N PHE A 32 -0.69 2.50 10.10
CA PHE A 32 0.30 2.23 11.14
C PHE A 32 1.23 3.42 11.30
N VAL A 33 1.61 3.74 12.54
CA VAL A 33 2.54 4.83 12.85
C VAL A 33 3.67 4.29 13.71
N SER A 34 4.91 4.64 13.38
CA SER A 34 6.09 4.22 14.15
C SER A 34 7.19 5.26 14.11
N PRO A 35 7.99 5.43 15.17
CA PRO A 35 9.22 6.21 15.11
C PRO A 35 10.32 5.55 14.26
N TYR A 36 10.12 4.30 13.81
CA TYR A 36 11.12 3.55 13.04
C TYR A 36 10.63 3.28 11.62
N ALA A 37 11.30 3.86 10.61
CA ALA A 37 10.99 3.64 9.20
C ALA A 37 10.96 2.15 8.82
N ALA A 38 11.90 1.36 9.35
CA ALA A 38 11.96 -0.07 9.12
C ALA A 38 10.72 -0.82 9.65
N ARG A 39 10.11 -0.37 10.76
CA ARG A 39 8.87 -0.97 11.27
C ARG A 39 7.67 -0.60 10.40
N ALA A 40 7.60 0.64 9.91
CA ALA A 40 6.57 1.05 8.96
C ALA A 40 6.65 0.22 7.66
N MET A 41 7.86 0.03 7.14
CA MET A 41 8.10 -0.83 5.97
C MET A 41 7.74 -2.29 6.26
N ARG A 42 8.16 -2.84 7.40
CA ARG A 42 7.81 -4.21 7.79
C ARG A 42 6.31 -4.42 7.90
N TRP A 43 5.59 -3.42 8.44
CA TRP A 43 4.13 -3.45 8.50
C TRP A 43 3.51 -3.48 7.10
N LEU A 44 3.99 -2.67 6.15
CA LEU A 44 3.54 -2.75 4.75
C LEU A 44 3.79 -4.12 4.13
N CYS A 45 4.93 -4.76 4.40
CA CYS A 45 5.18 -6.12 3.93
C CYS A 45 4.18 -7.14 4.50
N VAL A 46 3.80 -7.01 5.79
CA VAL A 46 2.76 -7.86 6.38
C VAL A 46 1.42 -7.65 5.69
N GLN A 47 1.05 -6.39 5.42
CA GLN A 47 -0.20 -6.07 4.73
C GLN A 47 -0.21 -6.56 3.28
N ALA A 48 0.91 -6.45 2.56
CA ALA A 48 1.05 -6.99 1.21
C ALA A 48 0.80 -8.51 1.18
N VAL A 49 1.38 -9.26 2.12
CA VAL A 49 1.14 -10.71 2.24
C VAL A 49 -0.33 -10.99 2.57
N PHE A 50 -0.91 -10.22 3.49
CA PHE A 50 -2.31 -10.39 3.88
C PHE A 50 -3.26 -10.17 2.69
N ILE A 51 -3.06 -9.09 1.92
CA ILE A 51 -3.84 -8.80 0.71
C ILE A 51 -3.63 -9.91 -0.32
N ALA A 52 -2.39 -10.29 -0.62
CA ALA A 52 -2.09 -11.32 -1.62
C ALA A 52 -2.75 -12.66 -1.27
N ASN A 53 -2.77 -13.04 0.01
CA ASN A 53 -3.41 -14.27 0.47
C ASN A 53 -4.94 -14.18 0.50
N GLY A 54 -5.51 -12.99 0.71
CA GLY A 54 -6.94 -12.77 0.59
C GLY A 54 -7.43 -12.84 -0.86
N LEU A 55 -6.63 -12.33 -1.80
CA LEU A 55 -6.95 -12.30 -3.22
C LEU A 55 -6.72 -13.63 -3.94
N ASN A 56 -5.62 -14.31 -3.59
CA ASN A 56 -5.25 -15.60 -4.15
C ASN A 56 -4.82 -16.51 -3.00
N PRO A 57 -5.77 -17.10 -2.26
CA PRO A 57 -5.48 -17.99 -1.15
C PRO A 57 -4.83 -19.28 -1.63
N ASP A 58 -4.05 -19.90 -0.73
CA ASP A 58 -3.56 -21.26 -0.94
C ASP A 58 -4.76 -22.22 -1.02
N PRO A 59 -4.82 -23.14 -2.00
CA PRO A 59 -5.93 -24.08 -2.14
C PRO A 59 -6.15 -24.93 -0.89
N ASP A 60 -5.15 -25.15 -0.04
CA ASP A 60 -5.24 -26.02 1.13
C ASP A 60 -5.69 -25.31 2.43
N VAL A 61 -6.09 -24.03 2.37
CA VAL A 61 -6.60 -23.34 3.58
C VAL A 61 -7.99 -23.86 3.99
N PRO A 62 -8.29 -24.08 5.29
CA PRO A 62 -9.54 -24.73 5.71
C PRO A 62 -10.85 -24.09 5.22
N TRP A 63 -10.84 -22.79 4.90
CA TRP A 63 -11.99 -22.04 4.41
C TRP A 63 -12.13 -22.03 2.88
N SER A 64 -11.14 -22.55 2.13
CA SER A 64 -11.20 -22.64 0.67
C SER A 64 -12.11 -23.77 0.16
N ALA A 65 -12.49 -24.71 1.03
CA ALA A 65 -13.21 -25.95 0.69
C ALA A 65 -14.62 -25.76 0.08
N GLY A 66 -15.05 -24.52 -0.16
CA GLY A 66 -16.29 -24.18 -0.87
C GLY A 66 -16.14 -23.07 -1.91
N LEU A 67 -14.92 -22.62 -2.20
CA LEU A 67 -14.68 -21.60 -3.23
C LEU A 67 -14.68 -22.25 -4.61
N ILE A 68 -15.36 -21.61 -5.56
CA ILE A 68 -15.30 -22.01 -6.97
C ILE A 68 -13.95 -21.55 -7.52
N SER A 69 -13.07 -22.51 -7.86
CA SER A 69 -11.87 -22.20 -8.62
C SER A 69 -12.28 -21.82 -10.04
N ILE A 70 -12.21 -20.52 -10.35
CA ILE A 70 -12.40 -20.05 -11.73
C ILE A 70 -11.04 -20.18 -12.41
N ASP A 71 -10.98 -21.04 -13.42
CA ASP A 71 -9.77 -21.23 -14.21
C ASP A 71 -9.43 -19.91 -14.92
N ALA A 72 -8.29 -19.30 -14.55
CA ALA A 72 -7.90 -17.96 -14.99
C ALA A 72 -7.81 -17.81 -16.52
N ARG A 73 -7.77 -18.94 -17.26
CA ARG A 73 -7.81 -18.99 -18.73
C ARG A 73 -9.17 -18.62 -19.35
N SER A 74 -10.27 -18.59 -18.57
CA SER A 74 -11.62 -18.30 -19.10
C SER A 74 -12.03 -16.83 -19.01
N THR A 75 -11.25 -15.99 -18.33
CA THR A 75 -11.48 -14.54 -18.25
C THR A 75 -10.62 -13.84 -19.30
N LEU A 76 -11.20 -13.68 -20.48
CA LEU A 76 -10.93 -12.68 -21.52
C LEU A 76 -9.66 -11.83 -21.33
N ASP A 77 -8.65 -12.12 -22.16
CA ASP A 77 -7.69 -11.26 -22.88
C ASP A 77 -7.58 -9.76 -22.49
N LEU A 78 -7.54 -9.48 -21.21
CA LEU A 78 -7.24 -8.18 -20.64
C LEU A 78 -6.02 -8.41 -19.75
N ASP A 79 -4.92 -7.76 -20.07
CA ASP A 79 -3.70 -7.70 -19.25
C ASP A 79 -4.00 -6.91 -17.97
N LEU A 80 -4.81 -7.51 -17.07
CA LEU A 80 -5.36 -6.85 -15.88
C LEU A 80 -4.34 -6.80 -14.73
N GLY A 81 -3.18 -7.45 -14.88
CA GLY A 81 -2.16 -7.55 -13.85
C GLY A 81 -2.46 -8.62 -12.80
N ASP A 82 -1.40 -9.18 -12.20
CA ASP A 82 -1.46 -10.14 -11.10
C ASP A 82 -0.98 -9.44 -9.82
N ALA A 83 -1.91 -8.73 -9.14
CA ALA A 83 -1.63 -8.06 -7.89
C ALA A 83 -1.07 -9.01 -6.82
N PRO A 84 -1.64 -10.22 -6.59
CA PRO A 84 -1.08 -11.19 -5.65
C PRO A 84 0.38 -11.54 -5.93
N ALA A 85 0.75 -11.87 -7.16
CA ALA A 85 2.12 -12.22 -7.52
C ALA A 85 3.07 -11.03 -7.37
N ARG A 86 2.65 -9.83 -7.79
CA ARG A 86 3.46 -8.60 -7.64
C ARG A 86 3.72 -8.25 -6.18
N LEU A 87 2.71 -8.38 -5.31
CA LEU A 87 2.86 -8.16 -3.87
C LEU A 87 3.83 -9.17 -3.24
N ARG A 88 3.73 -10.46 -3.60
CA ARG A 88 4.64 -11.50 -3.11
C ARG A 88 6.08 -11.26 -3.60
N ALA A 89 6.25 -10.91 -4.86
CA ALA A 89 7.56 -10.60 -5.44
C ALA A 89 8.21 -9.40 -4.72
N TRP A 90 7.44 -8.32 -4.49
CA TRP A 90 7.94 -7.15 -3.77
C TRP A 90 8.36 -7.48 -2.32
N VAL A 91 7.60 -8.33 -1.63
CA VAL A 91 7.96 -8.75 -0.26
C VAL A 91 9.22 -9.62 -0.25
N ALA A 92 9.41 -10.46 -1.27
CA ALA A 92 10.57 -11.34 -1.39
C ALA A 92 11.87 -10.60 -1.74
N ASP A 93 11.78 -9.47 -2.45
CA ASP A 93 12.93 -8.66 -2.83
C ASP A 93 13.41 -7.77 -1.67
N GLU A 94 14.29 -8.29 -0.83
CA GLU A 94 14.87 -7.52 0.29
C GLU A 94 15.87 -6.46 -0.17
N ASP A 95 16.64 -6.75 -1.22
CA ASP A 95 17.65 -5.85 -1.77
C ASP A 95 17.02 -4.58 -2.35
N ALA A 96 15.88 -4.70 -3.05
CA ALA A 96 15.14 -3.54 -3.52
C ALA A 96 14.46 -2.75 -2.39
N ARG A 97 14.15 -3.38 -1.25
CA ARG A 97 13.49 -2.71 -0.10
C ARG A 97 14.45 -1.94 0.78
N HIS A 98 15.71 -2.37 0.89
CA HIS A 98 16.71 -1.69 1.70
C HIS A 98 16.89 -0.19 1.36
N PRO A 99 17.10 0.22 0.09
CA PRO A 99 17.25 1.64 -0.25
C PRO A 99 16.01 2.46 0.07
N ILE A 100 14.81 1.91 -0.12
CA ILE A 100 13.54 2.57 0.19
C ILE A 100 13.45 2.95 1.68
N VAL A 101 13.95 2.09 2.57
CA VAL A 101 14.00 2.40 4.01
C VAL A 101 14.94 3.57 4.31
N GLN A 102 16.05 3.68 3.57
CA GLN A 102 16.97 4.82 3.72
C GLN A 102 16.36 6.11 3.15
N ASP A 103 15.67 6.02 2.01
CA ASP A 103 14.95 7.15 1.41
C ASP A 103 13.86 7.68 2.35
N LEU A 104 13.10 6.77 2.99
CA LEU A 104 12.13 7.13 4.02
C LEU A 104 12.79 7.91 5.17
N LYS A 105 13.92 7.43 5.70
CA LYS A 105 14.66 8.15 6.76
C LYS A 105 15.19 9.51 6.29
N ALA A 106 15.53 9.63 5.01
CA ALA A 106 15.95 10.89 4.39
C ALA A 106 14.77 11.85 4.11
N GLY A 107 13.55 11.47 4.47
CA GLY A 107 12.36 12.32 4.35
C GLY A 107 11.56 12.10 3.06
N GLN A 108 11.91 11.12 2.24
CA GLN A 108 11.14 10.79 1.03
C GLN A 108 9.94 9.92 1.37
N SER A 109 8.89 9.97 0.55
CA SER A 109 7.75 9.06 0.64
C SER A 109 7.94 7.85 -0.25
N PHE A 110 7.36 6.74 0.16
CA PHE A 110 7.26 5.51 -0.59
C PHE A 110 5.80 5.26 -1.01
N ARG A 111 5.62 4.76 -2.23
CA ARG A 111 4.32 4.36 -2.78
C ARG A 111 4.52 3.16 -3.71
N LEU A 112 3.70 2.13 -3.51
CA LEU A 112 3.57 0.99 -4.39
C LEU A 112 2.10 0.86 -4.81
N ASP A 113 1.85 0.87 -6.11
CA ASP A 113 0.55 0.58 -6.70
C ASP A 113 0.59 -0.78 -7.39
N VAL A 114 -0.38 -1.64 -7.06
CA VAL A 114 -0.63 -2.90 -7.75
C VAL A 114 -2.09 -2.97 -8.13
N ALA A 115 -2.41 -3.61 -9.25
CA ALA A 115 -3.79 -3.76 -9.70
C ALA A 115 -3.99 -5.15 -10.29
N ASP A 116 -5.23 -5.63 -10.18
CA ASP A 116 -5.77 -6.80 -10.85
C ASP A 116 -7.21 -6.50 -11.33
N TRP A 117 -7.91 -7.54 -11.77
CA TRP A 117 -9.30 -7.44 -12.20
C TRP A 117 -10.26 -6.99 -11.09
N SER A 118 -9.93 -7.21 -9.81
CA SER A 118 -10.77 -6.87 -8.66
C SER A 118 -10.62 -5.40 -8.24
N GLY A 119 -9.46 -4.80 -8.50
CA GLY A 119 -9.18 -3.43 -8.10
C GLY A 119 -7.72 -3.05 -8.10
N ARG A 120 -7.44 -1.83 -7.63
CA ARG A 120 -6.09 -1.35 -7.35
C ARG A 120 -5.86 -1.24 -5.85
N TYR A 121 -4.67 -1.63 -5.42
CA TYR A 121 -4.18 -1.51 -4.04
C TYR A 121 -2.99 -0.57 -4.01
N GLU A 122 -3.00 0.33 -3.04
CA GLU A 122 -1.97 1.34 -2.81
C GLU A 122 -1.36 1.11 -1.44
N LEU A 123 -0.05 0.87 -1.39
CA LEU A 123 0.74 0.75 -0.17
C LEU A 123 1.65 1.96 -0.08
N THR A 124 1.50 2.77 0.97
CA THR A 124 2.23 4.03 1.12
C THR A 124 2.91 4.13 2.47
N ALA A 125 4.08 4.74 2.50
CA ALA A 125 4.73 5.18 3.74
C ALA A 125 5.32 6.56 3.56
N TRP A 126 5.22 7.42 4.56
CA TRP A 126 5.79 8.75 4.51
C TRP A 126 6.20 9.24 5.90
N PRO A 127 7.19 10.15 5.98
CA PRO A 127 7.47 10.87 7.21
C PRO A 127 6.22 11.61 7.67
N TRP A 128 5.83 11.34 8.90
CA TRP A 128 4.69 11.94 9.57
C TRP A 128 5.20 12.87 10.66
N HIS A 129 4.87 14.14 10.53
CA HIS A 129 5.01 15.09 11.61
C HIS A 129 3.63 15.19 12.26
N SER A 130 3.51 14.78 13.52
CA SER A 130 2.35 15.13 14.33
C SER A 130 2.42 16.64 14.58
N HIS A 131 1.88 17.43 13.65
CA HIS A 131 1.67 18.84 13.89
C HIS A 131 0.48 18.94 14.85
N GLU A 132 0.73 18.90 16.17
CA GLU A 132 -0.18 19.59 17.09
C GLU A 132 0.22 21.07 17.04
N PRO A 133 -0.63 21.89 16.40
CA PRO A 133 -1.37 22.86 17.20
C PRO A 133 -2.80 23.01 16.68
N GLY A 134 -3.76 22.94 17.61
CA GLY A 134 -5.07 23.62 17.55
C GLY A 134 -5.90 23.52 16.27
N TYR A 135 -7.02 22.80 16.37
CA TYR A 135 -8.25 23.01 15.59
C TYR A 135 -8.18 22.94 14.04
N GLY A 136 -8.71 21.83 13.50
CA GLY A 136 -9.79 21.99 12.51
C GLY A 136 -9.52 21.73 11.03
N ILE A 137 -8.37 21.21 10.61
CA ILE A 137 -8.15 20.84 9.19
C ILE A 137 -8.05 19.31 9.05
N PRO A 138 -8.95 18.64 8.30
CA PRO A 138 -8.76 17.23 7.94
C PRO A 138 -7.59 17.11 6.97
N TRP A 139 -6.52 16.44 7.40
CA TRP A 139 -5.40 15.97 6.57
C TRP A 139 -5.77 14.60 5.98
N PRO A 140 -5.72 14.36 4.65
CA PRO A 140 -4.51 14.45 3.82
C PRO A 140 -4.45 15.68 2.89
N PRO A 141 -3.26 16.12 2.43
CA PRO A 141 -3.12 17.12 1.39
C PRO A 141 -3.57 16.50 0.08
N SER A 142 -4.40 17.21 -0.67
CA SER A 142 -4.66 16.89 -2.06
C SER A 142 -3.34 16.68 -2.81
N PRO A 143 -3.24 15.70 -3.71
CA PRO A 143 -2.07 15.55 -4.55
C PRO A 143 -1.86 16.86 -5.35
N ILE A 144 -0.78 17.56 -5.05
CA ILE A 144 -0.32 18.69 -5.86
C ILE A 144 0.20 18.09 -7.17
N GLY A 145 -0.51 18.35 -8.26
CA GLY A 145 0.02 18.23 -9.62
C GLY A 145 -0.41 16.98 -10.40
N ARG A 146 -1.43 17.15 -11.24
CA ARG A 146 -1.59 16.38 -12.48
C ARG A 146 -0.38 16.67 -13.38
N ALA A 147 0.53 15.72 -13.55
CA ALA A 147 1.41 15.70 -14.73
C ALA A 147 0.56 15.20 -15.92
N LEU A 148 0.01 16.15 -16.66
CA LEU A 148 -0.58 15.89 -17.97
C LEU A 148 0.59 15.57 -18.93
N VAL A 149 0.94 14.30 -19.12
CA VAL A 149 1.80 13.91 -20.25
C VAL A 149 0.93 13.90 -21.49
N ARG A 150 0.98 15.00 -22.25
CA ARG A 150 0.67 14.98 -23.68
C ARG A 150 1.93 14.53 -24.41
N ARG A 151 1.84 13.42 -25.13
CA ARG A 151 2.20 13.30 -26.55
C ARG A 151 1.69 11.99 -27.11
#